data_AF-A0A954BDD8-F1
#
_entry.id   AF-A0A954BDD8-F1
#
_cell.length_a   1.000
_cell.length_b   1.000
_cell.length_c   1.000
_cell.angle_alpha   90.00
_cell.angle_beta   90.00
_cell.angle_gamma   90.00
#
_symmetry.space_group_name_H-M   'P 1'
#
loop_
_entity.id
_entity.type
_entity.pdbx_description
1 polymer ?
#
loop_
_entity_poly.entity_id
_entity_poly.type
_entity_poly.pdbx_seq_one_letter_code
_entity_poly.pdbx_strand_id
1 'polypeptide(L)'
;MTRRQKWSAMMSDLEKFRLETRAWLEENCPKEMRDGAVGEEFICWGGRNWKFKSEAQKIWLERMAAKGWTVPAWPKEYGGGGL
;
A
#
# COMPACT_ATOMS: atom_id res chain seq x y z
N MET A 1 -17.18 12.92 -25.54
CA MET A 1 -15.72 12.88 -25.31
C MET A 1 -15.05 11.96 -26.30
N THR A 2 -13.99 12.42 -26.97
CA THR A 2 -13.20 11.61 -27.92
C THR A 2 -12.27 10.64 -27.17
N ARG A 3 -11.79 9.60 -27.86
CA ARG A 3 -10.81 8.63 -27.31
C ARG A 3 -9.54 9.32 -26.78
N ARG A 4 -9.10 10.41 -27.43
CA ARG A 4 -7.94 11.21 -27.02
C ARG A 4 -8.18 11.96 -25.70
N GLN A 5 -9.39 12.53 -25.51
CA GLN A 5 -9.75 13.20 -24.25
C GLN A 5 -9.80 12.21 -23.07
N LYS A 6 -10.36 11.02 -23.28
CA LYS A 6 -10.39 9.97 -22.25
C LYS A 6 -8.99 9.53 -21.81
N TRP A 7 -8.07 9.34 -22.76
CA TRP A 7 -6.68 8.99 -22.47
C TRP A 7 -5.98 10.08 -21.66
N SER A 8 -6.14 11.35 -22.05
CA SER A 8 -5.55 12.48 -21.32
C SER A 8 -6.06 12.58 -19.89
N ALA A 9 -7.36 12.35 -19.67
CA ALA A 9 -7.96 12.36 -18.33
C ALA A 9 -7.41 11.21 -17.47
N MET A 10 -7.36 9.98 -18.02
CA MET A 10 -6.77 8.82 -17.35
C MET A 10 -5.30 9.05 -16.95
N MET A 11 -4.48 9.65 -17.83
CA MET A 11 -3.09 9.99 -17.48
C MET A 11 -3.01 11.00 -16.33
N SER A 12 -3.88 12.01 -16.33
CA SER A 12 -4.02 12.95 -15.21
C SER A 12 -4.38 12.25 -13.90
N ASP A 13 -5.36 11.35 -13.94
CA ASP A 13 -5.84 10.62 -12.76
C ASP A 13 -4.74 9.70 -12.19
N LEU A 14 -3.96 9.04 -13.06
CA LEU A 14 -2.82 8.23 -12.64
C LEU A 14 -1.70 9.07 -12.03
N GLU A 15 -1.39 10.24 -12.59
CA GLU A 15 -0.37 11.12 -12.00
C GLU A 15 -0.80 11.64 -10.63
N LYS A 16 -2.08 12.01 -10.48
CA LYS A 16 -2.64 12.39 -9.18
C LYS A 16 -2.53 11.23 -8.17
N PHE A 17 -2.94 10.03 -8.57
CA PHE A 17 -2.83 8.84 -7.73
C PHE A 17 -1.38 8.57 -7.29
N ARG A 18 -0.40 8.70 -8.20
CA ARG A 18 1.02 8.53 -7.91
C ARG A 18 1.52 9.55 -6.89
N LEU A 19 1.16 10.82 -7.04
CA LEU A 19 1.58 11.88 -6.12
C LEU A 19 0.97 11.70 -4.72
N GLU A 20 -0.33 11.43 -4.65
CA GLU A 20 -1.02 11.17 -3.38
C GLU A 20 -0.47 9.93 -2.67
N THR A 21 -0.21 8.85 -3.43
CA THR A 21 0.39 7.63 -2.90
C THR A 21 1.80 7.88 -2.37
N ARG A 22 2.63 8.63 -3.10
CA ARG A 22 3.97 8.99 -2.64
C ARG A 22 3.93 9.78 -1.34
N ALA A 23 3.13 10.84 -1.28
CA ALA A 23 3.01 11.67 -0.08
C ALA A 23 2.53 10.82 1.13
N TRP A 24 1.56 9.94 0.90
CA TRP A 24 1.07 9.05 1.96
C TRP A 24 2.14 8.10 2.46
N LEU A 25 2.93 7.48 1.56
CA LEU A 25 4.04 6.60 1.94
C LEU A 25 5.13 7.36 2.70
N GLU A 26 5.43 8.60 2.30
CA GLU A 26 6.41 9.46 2.98
C GLU A 26 6.01 9.84 4.41
N GLU A 27 4.72 9.97 4.68
CA GLU A 27 4.20 10.26 6.02
C GLU A 27 4.02 8.98 6.86
N ASN A 28 3.59 7.88 6.24
CA ASN A 28 3.07 6.72 6.96
C ASN A 28 4.01 5.50 6.97
N CYS A 29 4.98 5.37 6.06
CA CYS A 29 5.92 4.25 6.10
C CYS A 29 7.02 4.52 7.14
N PRO A 30 7.17 3.70 8.21
CA PRO A 30 8.26 3.87 9.17
C PRO A 30 9.63 3.86 8.47
N LYS A 31 10.58 4.68 8.95
CA LYS A 31 11.88 4.84 8.28
C LYS A 31 12.65 3.52 8.21
N GLU A 32 12.55 2.72 9.27
CA GLU A 32 13.13 1.38 9.40
C GLU A 32 12.57 0.39 8.38
N MET A 33 11.37 0.64 7.84
CA MET A 33 10.72 -0.22 6.85
C MET A 33 10.98 0.24 5.39
N ARG A 34 11.80 1.29 5.19
CA ARG A 34 12.20 1.80 3.86
C ARG A 34 13.59 1.33 3.43
N ASP A 35 14.14 0.36 4.14
CA ASP A 35 15.51 -0.15 3.97
C ASP A 35 15.70 -0.96 2.67
N GLY A 36 14.61 -1.26 1.94
CA GLY A 36 14.66 -2.08 0.73
C GLY A 36 14.94 -3.54 1.03
N ALA A 37 14.75 -3.99 2.27
CA ALA A 37 14.91 -5.37 2.65
C ALA A 37 13.90 -6.25 1.88
N VAL A 38 14.44 -7.19 1.13
CA VAL A 38 13.70 -8.17 0.32
C VAL A 38 14.11 -9.57 0.78
N GLY A 39 13.13 -10.45 0.98
CA GLY A 39 13.36 -11.79 1.51
C GLY A 39 12.17 -12.30 2.31
N GLU A 40 11.99 -13.61 2.36
CA GLU A 40 10.86 -14.25 3.07
C GLU A 40 10.82 -13.88 4.55
N GLU A 41 11.97 -13.61 5.13
CA GLU A 41 12.11 -13.26 6.54
C GLU A 41 11.55 -11.86 6.84
N PHE A 42 11.38 -10.99 5.84
CA PHE A 42 10.78 -9.66 6.01
C PHE A 42 9.28 -9.65 5.72
N ILE A 43 8.74 -10.75 5.17
CA ILE A 43 7.32 -10.93 4.89
C ILE A 43 6.59 -11.27 6.19
N CYS A 44 5.48 -10.55 6.45
CA CYS A 44 4.56 -10.90 7.52
C CYS A 44 3.57 -11.97 7.04
N TRP A 45 3.92 -13.25 7.24
CA TRP A 45 3.06 -14.38 6.86
C TRP A 45 1.81 -14.52 7.74
N GLY A 46 1.81 -13.91 8.92
CA GLY A 46 0.70 -13.98 9.87
C GLY A 46 0.58 -15.36 10.54
N GLY A 47 -0.64 -15.71 10.95
CA GLY A 47 -0.94 -16.95 11.68
C GLY A 47 -1.12 -16.74 13.19
N ARG A 48 -1.62 -17.77 13.87
CA ARG A 48 -2.04 -17.70 15.29
C ARG A 48 -0.92 -17.32 16.27
N ASN A 49 0.32 -17.68 15.96
CA ASN A 49 1.49 -17.48 16.83
C ASN A 49 2.55 -16.58 16.19
N TRP A 50 2.14 -15.68 15.30
CA TRP A 50 3.07 -14.78 14.62
C TRP A 50 3.82 -13.88 15.61
N LYS A 51 5.10 -13.64 15.33
CA LYS A 51 5.95 -12.70 16.08
C LYS A 51 6.54 -11.68 15.12
N PHE A 52 6.27 -10.40 15.37
CA PHE A 52 6.89 -9.32 14.61
C PHE A 52 8.38 -9.21 14.94
N LYS A 53 9.18 -8.87 13.93
CA LYS A 53 10.62 -8.62 14.10
C LYS A 53 10.91 -7.28 14.77
N SER A 54 10.00 -6.32 14.63
CA SER A 54 10.10 -5.00 15.22
C SER A 54 8.72 -4.37 15.39
N GLU A 55 8.60 -3.37 16.26
CA GLU A 55 7.37 -2.59 16.40
C GLU A 55 7.04 -1.83 15.11
N ALA A 56 8.07 -1.37 14.37
CA ALA A 56 7.90 -0.73 13.08
C ALA A 56 7.23 -1.66 12.04
N GLN A 57 7.56 -2.96 12.04
CA GLN A 57 6.93 -3.94 11.15
C GLN A 57 5.44 -4.10 11.47
N LYS A 58 5.09 -4.13 12.76
CA LYS A 58 3.70 -4.23 13.22
C LYS A 58 2.89 -2.99 12.82
N ILE A 59 3.39 -1.80 13.16
CA ILE A 59 2.75 -0.52 12.81
C ILE A 59 2.56 -0.43 11.29
N TRP A 60 3.56 -0.86 10.52
CA TRP A 60 3.47 -0.80 9.06
C TRP A 60 2.38 -1.73 8.50
N LEU A 61 2.28 -2.96 9.02
CA LEU A 61 1.22 -3.88 8.65
C LEU A 61 -0.17 -3.28 8.97
N GLU A 62 -0.34 -2.73 10.17
CA GLU A 62 -1.62 -2.14 10.60
C GLU A 62 -2.03 -0.96 9.71
N ARG A 63 -1.09 -0.08 9.35
CA ARG A 63 -1.35 1.04 8.43
C ARG A 63 -1.73 0.56 7.03
N MET A 64 -1.01 -0.43 6.50
CA MET A 64 -1.31 -1.00 5.18
C MET A 64 -2.65 -1.73 5.17
N ALA A 65 -2.99 -2.45 6.24
CA ALA A 65 -4.27 -3.11 6.39
C ALA A 65 -5.44 -2.10 6.48
N ALA A 66 -5.30 -1.06 7.31
CA ALA A 66 -6.30 0.01 7.41
C ALA A 66 -6.49 0.78 6.09
N LYS A 67 -5.43 0.91 5.29
CA LYS A 67 -5.49 1.51 3.95
C LYS A 67 -6.08 0.56 2.90
N GLY A 68 -6.18 -0.74 3.18
CA GLY A 68 -6.60 -1.80 2.24
C GLY A 68 -5.52 -2.22 1.25
N TRP A 69 -4.25 -1.85 1.49
CA TRP A 69 -3.15 -2.04 0.55
C TRP A 69 -2.39 -3.35 0.74
N THR A 70 -2.76 -4.17 1.72
CA THR A 70 -2.31 -5.57 1.80
C THR A 70 -2.93 -6.43 0.70
N VAL A 71 -4.15 -6.10 0.28
CA VAL A 71 -4.87 -6.72 -0.84
C VAL A 71 -5.52 -5.64 -1.72
N PRO A 72 -4.73 -4.83 -2.45
CA PRO A 72 -5.22 -3.59 -3.08
C PRO A 72 -6.29 -3.82 -4.15
N ALA A 73 -6.22 -4.94 -4.88
CA ALA A 73 -7.17 -5.29 -5.93
C ALA A 73 -8.50 -5.88 -5.42
N TRP A 74 -8.59 -6.24 -4.14
CA TRP A 74 -9.83 -6.80 -3.59
C TRP A 74 -10.88 -5.70 -3.38
N PRO A 75 -12.19 -6.03 -3.49
CA PRO A 75 -13.25 -5.09 -3.16
C PRO A 75 -13.17 -4.60 -1.71
N LYS A 76 -13.59 -3.34 -1.48
CA LYS A 76 -13.57 -2.70 -0.16
C LYS A 76 -14.44 -3.41 0.88
N GLU A 77 -15.56 -4.01 0.46
CA GLU A 77 -16.44 -4.80 1.32
C GLU A 77 -15.76 -6.03 1.94
N TYR A 78 -14.63 -6.49 1.36
CA TYR A 78 -13.79 -7.56 1.89
C TYR A 78 -12.49 -7.02 2.53
N GLY A 79 -12.39 -5.72 2.76
CA GLY A 79 -11.22 -5.08 3.36
C GLY A 79 -10.09 -4.73 2.39
N GLY A 80 -10.32 -4.83 1.08
CA GLY A 80 -9.34 -4.45 0.06
C GLY A 80 -9.36 -2.96 -0.33
N GLY A 81 -8.41 -2.58 -1.18
CA GLY A 81 -8.24 -1.18 -1.63
C GLY A 81 -9.23 -0.75 -2.70
N GLY A 82 -9.78 -1.69 -3.48
CA GLY A 82 -10.58 -1.42 -4.67
C GLY A 82 -9.82 -0.64 -5.76
N LEU A 83 -8.52 -0.91 -5.89
CA LEU A 83 -7.59 -0.25 -6.83
C LEU A 83 -7.42 -1.03 -8.12
#